data_AF-A0A2V6FZW6-F1
#
_entry.id   AF-A0A2V6FZW6-F1
#
_cell.length_a   1.000
_cell.length_b   1.000
_cell.length_c   1.000
_cell.angle_alpha   90.00
_cell.angle_beta   90.00
_cell.angle_gamma   90.00
#
_symmetry.space_group_name_H-M   'P 1'
#
loop_
_entity.id
_entity.type
_entity.pdbx_description
1 polymer ?
#
loop_
_entity_poly.entity_id
_entity_poly.type
_entity_poly.pdbx_seq_one_letter_code
_entity_poly.pdbx_strand_id
1 'polypeptide(L)'
;MKKLGVWMVMALVGVALQSSFAGDHNDLVLDQINQMPKGGRYSVSHFAKICLQRSAHFESGKFFILPSAGSPSFCSGATYLVFIRTIEALRARGQLHLDYPTLEQLIIRDQRDGEGVWGRWNANGPGTARLFHELGLGRNFDSFDQAKPGDFMKIFWSRQVGKNEHGHSVIFLGLENRADGQ
;
A
#
# COMPACT_ATOMS: atom_id res chain seq x y z
N MET A 1 -43.42 22.97 37.22
CA MET A 1 -42.69 21.87 36.55
C MET A 1 -43.03 21.88 35.07
N LYS A 2 -42.16 22.42 34.21
CA LYS A 2 -42.34 22.42 32.74
C LYS A 2 -41.20 21.60 32.14
N LYS A 3 -41.53 20.52 31.43
CA LYS A 3 -40.57 19.60 30.81
C LYS A 3 -39.93 20.29 29.60
N LEU A 4 -38.61 20.47 29.62
CA LEU A 4 -37.82 20.85 28.45
C LEU A 4 -37.69 19.62 27.54
N GLY A 5 -38.22 19.71 26.32
CA GLY A 5 -37.94 18.76 25.25
C GLY A 5 -36.58 19.08 24.63
N VAL A 6 -35.63 18.15 24.75
CA VAL A 6 -34.34 18.22 24.07
C VAL A 6 -34.55 17.76 22.62
N TRP A 7 -34.37 18.65 21.67
CA TRP A 7 -34.27 18.31 20.25
C TRP A 7 -32.86 17.82 19.95
N MET A 8 -32.72 16.52 19.68
CA MET A 8 -31.50 15.88 19.24
C MET A 8 -31.37 16.06 17.72
N VAL A 9 -30.59 17.05 17.30
CA VAL A 9 -30.20 17.19 15.89
C VAL A 9 -29.11 16.15 15.62
N MET A 10 -29.52 15.01 15.06
CA MET A 10 -28.59 14.04 14.47
C MET A 10 -28.00 14.66 13.19
N ALA A 11 -26.78 15.19 13.30
CA ALA A 11 -25.98 15.55 12.15
C ALA A 11 -25.53 14.25 11.46
N LEU A 12 -26.30 13.82 10.46
CA LEU A 12 -25.87 12.82 9.49
C LEU A 12 -24.77 13.46 8.62
N VAL A 13 -23.52 13.28 9.03
CA VAL A 13 -22.38 13.43 8.11
C VAL A 13 -22.45 12.23 7.15
N GLY A 14 -23.24 12.41 6.09
CA GLY A 14 -23.24 11.51 4.95
C GLY A 14 -21.91 11.62 4.24
N VAL A 15 -20.94 10.79 4.63
CA VAL A 15 -19.82 10.47 3.75
C VAL A 15 -20.43 9.71 2.58
N ALA A 16 -20.66 10.41 1.48
CA ALA A 16 -20.90 9.79 0.19
C ALA A 16 -19.60 9.08 -0.22
N LEU A 17 -19.39 7.88 0.29
CA LEU A 17 -18.54 6.90 -0.35
C LEU A 17 -19.23 6.60 -1.69
N GLN A 18 -18.88 7.35 -2.72
CA GLN A 18 -19.03 6.86 -4.07
C GLN A 18 -18.21 5.57 -4.12
N SER A 19 -18.90 4.44 -3.99
CA SER A 19 -18.37 3.14 -4.38
C SER A 19 -18.08 3.19 -5.87
N SER A 20 -16.95 3.79 -6.26
CA SER A 20 -16.31 3.42 -7.49
C SER A 20 -16.04 1.92 -7.37
N PHE A 21 -16.56 1.14 -8.31
CA PHE A 21 -16.01 -0.18 -8.55
C PHE A 21 -14.49 -0.03 -8.51
N ALA A 22 -13.81 -0.75 -7.61
CA ALA A 22 -12.36 -0.78 -7.57
C ALA A 22 -11.91 -1.08 -8.99
N GLY A 23 -11.42 -0.06 -9.70
CA GLY A 23 -11.01 -0.20 -11.08
C GLY A 23 -9.93 -1.26 -11.10
N ASP A 24 -9.97 -2.17 -12.07
CA ASP A 24 -8.86 -3.07 -12.28
C ASP A 24 -7.66 -2.21 -12.73
N HIS A 25 -6.79 -1.88 -11.78
CA HIS A 25 -5.62 -1.03 -11.96
C HIS A 25 -4.34 -1.85 -12.12
N ASN A 26 -4.49 -3.16 -12.25
CA ASN A 26 -3.39 -4.11 -12.31
C ASN A 26 -2.43 -3.80 -13.46
N ASP A 27 -2.95 -3.46 -14.64
CA ASP A 27 -2.12 -3.05 -15.78
C ASP A 27 -1.27 -1.81 -15.46
N LEU A 28 -1.84 -0.83 -14.73
CA LEU A 28 -1.11 0.36 -14.31
C LEU A 28 -0.03 0.02 -13.27
N VAL A 29 -0.30 -0.92 -12.36
CA VAL A 29 0.70 -1.41 -11.42
C VAL A 29 1.85 -2.09 -12.17
N LEU A 30 1.55 -2.92 -13.17
CA LEU A 30 2.56 -3.55 -14.02
C LEU A 30 3.38 -2.51 -14.81
N ASP A 31 2.75 -1.46 -15.33
CA ASP A 31 3.44 -0.32 -15.95
C ASP A 31 4.41 0.36 -14.99
N GLN A 32 4.03 0.52 -13.71
CA GLN A 32 4.92 1.08 -12.69
C GLN A 32 6.07 0.15 -12.35
N ILE A 33 5.84 -1.17 -12.27
CA ILE A 33 6.90 -2.16 -12.05
C ILE A 33 7.94 -2.10 -13.17
N ASN A 34 7.51 -1.99 -14.43
CA ASN A 34 8.40 -1.91 -15.59
C ASN A 34 9.32 -0.67 -15.55
N GLN A 35 8.96 0.35 -14.77
CA GLN A 35 9.77 1.56 -14.57
C GLN A 35 10.66 1.48 -13.32
N MET A 36 10.55 0.42 -12.52
CA MET A 36 11.41 0.21 -11.36
C MET A 36 12.79 -0.30 -11.78
N PRO A 37 13.86 0.07 -11.06
CA PRO A 37 15.20 -0.42 -11.33
C PRO A 37 15.28 -1.92 -11.07
N LYS A 38 16.04 -2.63 -11.92
CA LYS A 38 16.38 -4.04 -11.68
C LYS A 38 17.55 -4.13 -10.69
N GLY A 39 17.48 -5.08 -9.76
CA GLY A 39 18.50 -5.28 -8.72
C GLY A 39 18.17 -4.54 -7.42
N GLY A 40 19.17 -3.90 -6.80
CA GLY A 40 18.94 -3.02 -5.65
C GLY A 40 19.12 -3.63 -4.26
N ARG A 41 19.54 -4.90 -4.12
CA ARG A 41 19.89 -5.60 -2.86
C ARG A 41 18.83 -5.61 -1.74
N TYR A 42 18.67 -6.77 -1.10
CA TYR A 42 17.77 -6.92 0.05
C TYR A 42 18.48 -6.58 1.37
N SER A 43 17.87 -5.74 2.21
CA SER A 43 18.33 -5.41 3.56
C SER A 43 17.18 -4.88 4.42
N VAL A 44 17.03 -5.39 5.64
CA VAL A 44 16.10 -4.88 6.67
C VAL A 44 16.80 -3.97 7.69
N SER A 45 17.97 -3.45 7.34
CA SER A 45 18.76 -2.59 8.24
C SER A 45 18.16 -1.20 8.39
N HIS A 46 18.57 -0.50 9.45
CA HIS A 46 18.27 0.92 9.62
C HIS A 46 18.72 1.76 8.41
N PHE A 47 19.84 1.40 7.77
CA PHE A 47 20.31 2.06 6.56
C PHE A 47 19.33 1.91 5.39
N ALA A 48 18.74 0.72 5.19
CA ALA A 48 17.73 0.50 4.17
C ALA A 48 16.46 1.36 4.41
N LYS A 49 16.08 1.55 5.68
CA LYS A 49 14.98 2.45 6.05
C LYS A 49 15.28 3.91 5.69
N ILE A 50 16.50 4.39 5.92
CA ILE A 50 16.95 5.73 5.50
C ILE A 50 16.90 5.86 3.97
N CYS A 51 17.42 4.87 3.24
CA CYS A 51 17.36 4.84 1.78
C CYS A 51 15.92 4.95 1.27
N LEU A 52 15.01 4.16 1.85
CA LEU A 52 13.59 4.18 1.50
C LEU A 52 12.96 5.56 1.76
N GLN A 53 13.17 6.17 2.93
CA GLN A 53 12.64 7.51 3.24
C GLN A 53 13.15 8.59 2.28
N ARG A 54 14.40 8.47 1.80
CA ARG A 54 14.99 9.39 0.81
C ARG A 54 14.53 9.12 -0.63
N SER A 55 13.88 8.00 -0.88
CA SER A 55 13.45 7.60 -2.22
C SER A 55 12.08 8.15 -2.61
N ALA A 56 11.32 8.69 -1.65
CA ALA A 56 10.01 9.28 -1.89
C ALA A 56 9.82 10.55 -1.07
N HIS A 57 9.58 11.67 -1.75
CA HIS A 57 9.28 12.97 -1.15
C HIS A 57 7.91 13.45 -1.63
N PHE A 58 7.25 14.27 -0.82
CA PHE A 58 5.98 14.91 -1.19
C PHE A 58 6.15 16.42 -1.01
N GLU A 59 5.94 17.15 -2.10
CA GLU A 59 6.11 18.60 -2.14
C GLU A 59 5.07 19.20 -3.08
N SER A 60 4.47 20.32 -2.67
CA SER A 60 3.48 21.06 -3.48
C SER A 60 2.35 20.18 -4.04
N GLY A 61 1.91 19.17 -3.29
CA GLY A 61 0.80 18.29 -3.68
C GLY A 61 1.18 17.13 -4.61
N LYS A 62 2.48 16.91 -4.88
CA LYS A 62 2.98 15.86 -5.78
C LYS A 62 4.02 14.96 -5.10
N PHE A 63 4.02 13.69 -5.46
CA PHE A 63 5.07 12.76 -5.05
C PHE A 63 6.23 12.78 -6.04
N PHE A 64 7.44 12.93 -5.50
CA PHE A 64 8.71 12.80 -6.22
C PHE A 64 9.36 11.50 -5.76
N ILE A 65 9.42 10.52 -6.66
CA ILE A 65 9.91 9.18 -6.35
C ILE A 65 11.17 8.92 -7.16
N LEU A 66 12.27 8.60 -6.47
CA LEU A 66 13.55 8.21 -7.03
C LEU A 66 13.84 6.74 -6.62
N PRO A 67 13.32 5.75 -7.37
CA PRO A 67 13.39 4.34 -6.96
C PRO A 67 14.81 3.84 -6.66
N SER A 68 15.81 4.29 -7.42
CA SER A 68 17.22 3.89 -7.24
C SER A 68 17.81 4.34 -5.90
N ALA A 69 17.29 5.43 -5.30
CA ALA A 69 17.73 5.88 -3.98
C ALA A 69 17.25 4.97 -2.86
N GLY A 70 16.24 4.12 -3.13
CA GLY A 70 15.70 3.15 -2.17
C GLY A 70 16.56 1.90 -1.96
N SER A 71 17.71 1.76 -2.64
CA SER A 71 18.60 0.59 -2.56
C SER A 71 19.74 0.80 -1.55
N PRO A 72 20.00 -0.15 -0.62
CA PRO A 72 19.29 -1.41 -0.43
C PRO A 72 17.92 -1.20 0.18
N SER A 73 16.98 -2.10 -0.14
CA SER A 73 15.60 -2.03 0.35
C SER A 73 15.13 -3.36 0.93
N PHE A 74 13.89 -3.37 1.39
CA PHE A 74 13.16 -4.56 1.79
C PHE A 74 11.81 -4.60 1.08
N CYS A 75 11.13 -5.73 1.20
CA CYS A 75 9.99 -6.07 0.35
C CYS A 75 8.85 -5.06 0.42
N SER A 76 8.36 -4.74 1.63
CA SER A 76 7.31 -3.74 1.83
C SER A 76 7.73 -2.36 1.34
N GLY A 77 9.01 -1.99 1.47
CA GLY A 77 9.52 -0.73 0.95
C GLY A 77 9.43 -0.65 -0.58
N ALA A 78 9.95 -1.67 -1.27
CA ALA A 78 9.93 -1.72 -2.74
C ALA A 78 8.50 -1.72 -3.30
N THR A 79 7.59 -2.50 -2.71
CA THR A 79 6.19 -2.56 -3.14
C THR A 79 5.45 -1.26 -2.83
N TYR A 80 5.76 -0.59 -1.71
CA TYR A 80 5.16 0.70 -1.39
C TYR A 80 5.55 1.81 -2.36
N LEU A 81 6.80 1.82 -2.85
CA LEU A 81 7.20 2.77 -3.88
C LEU A 81 6.39 2.59 -5.16
N VAL A 82 6.12 1.34 -5.57
CA VAL A 82 5.22 1.06 -6.71
C VAL A 82 3.82 1.58 -6.42
N PHE A 83 3.29 1.34 -5.21
CA PHE A 83 1.98 1.85 -4.80
C PHE A 83 1.88 3.38 -4.91
N ILE A 84 2.82 4.15 -4.36
CA ILE A 84 2.79 5.62 -4.44
C ILE A 84 2.90 6.10 -5.90
N ARG A 85 3.73 5.45 -6.72
CA ARG A 85 3.80 5.74 -8.17
C ARG A 85 2.45 5.53 -8.86
N THR A 86 1.75 4.43 -8.54
CA THR A 86 0.42 4.13 -9.08
C THR A 86 -0.60 5.18 -8.66
N ILE A 87 -0.61 5.59 -7.39
CA ILE A 87 -1.47 6.67 -6.90
C ILE A 87 -1.22 7.97 -7.67
N GLU A 88 0.05 8.37 -7.83
CA GLU A 88 0.39 9.60 -8.57
C GLU A 88 0.00 9.50 -10.05
N ALA A 89 0.17 8.33 -10.68
CA ALA A 89 -0.25 8.10 -12.07
C ALA A 89 -1.78 8.19 -12.24
N LEU A 90 -2.57 7.62 -11.32
CA LEU A 90 -4.02 7.75 -11.32
C LEU A 90 -4.46 9.21 -11.15
N ARG A 91 -3.80 9.95 -10.25
CA ARG A 91 -4.05 11.38 -10.04
C ARG A 91 -3.72 12.20 -11.29
N ALA A 92 -2.59 11.94 -11.93
CA ALA A 92 -2.19 12.60 -13.17
C ALA A 92 -3.17 12.35 -14.33
N ARG A 93 -3.83 11.19 -14.34
CA ARG A 93 -4.89 10.82 -15.31
C ARG A 93 -6.28 11.37 -14.94
N GLY A 94 -6.42 12.05 -13.80
CA GLY A 94 -7.71 12.51 -13.28
C GLY A 94 -8.64 11.38 -12.80
N GLN A 95 -8.11 10.17 -12.62
CA GLN A 95 -8.87 8.98 -12.23
C GLN A 95 -8.96 8.80 -10.70
N LEU A 96 -8.13 9.53 -9.96
CA LEU A 96 -8.14 9.55 -8.51
C LEU A 96 -7.97 10.99 -8.02
N HIS A 97 -8.85 11.40 -7.11
CA HIS A 97 -8.72 12.67 -6.41
C HIS A 97 -8.59 12.41 -4.91
N LEU A 98 -7.50 12.90 -4.33
CA LEU A 98 -7.25 12.86 -2.89
C LEU A 98 -6.92 14.28 -2.44
N ASP A 99 -7.45 14.67 -1.28
CA ASP A 99 -7.13 15.96 -0.68
C ASP A 99 -5.68 15.98 -0.16
N TYR A 100 -5.17 17.20 0.07
CA TYR A 100 -3.79 17.40 0.51
C TYR A 100 -3.47 16.68 1.83
N PRO A 101 -4.32 16.74 2.89
CA PRO A 101 -4.09 16.01 4.13
C PRO A 101 -3.99 14.48 3.93
N THR A 102 -4.84 13.89 3.09
CA THR A 102 -4.78 12.45 2.79
C THR A 102 -3.49 12.08 2.09
N LEU A 103 -3.02 12.92 1.16
CA LEU A 103 -1.75 12.70 0.47
C LEU A 103 -0.55 12.76 1.42
N GLU A 104 -0.54 13.69 2.37
CA GLU A 104 0.54 13.78 3.36
C GLU A 104 0.67 12.52 4.24
N GLN A 105 -0.44 11.78 4.45
CA GLN A 105 -0.45 10.51 5.20
C GLN A 105 0.21 9.35 4.44
N LEU A 106 0.38 9.47 3.12
CA LEU A 106 1.02 8.44 2.31
C LEU A 106 2.56 8.49 2.38
N ILE A 107 3.15 9.55 2.94
CA ILE A 107 4.61 9.72 3.03
C ILE A 107 5.20 8.65 3.96
N ILE A 108 6.36 8.11 3.56
CA ILE A 108 7.13 7.17 4.37
C ILE A 108 7.80 7.95 5.51
N ARG A 109 7.27 7.80 6.73
CA ARG A 109 7.80 8.42 7.95
C ARG A 109 8.36 7.38 8.91
N ASP A 110 9.00 7.83 9.97
CA ASP A 110 9.38 6.96 11.09
C ASP A 110 8.17 6.70 11.99
N GLN A 111 7.35 5.73 11.60
CA GLN A 111 6.15 5.32 12.33
C GLN A 111 6.20 3.84 12.71
N ARG A 112 5.46 3.48 13.76
CA ARG A 112 5.40 2.10 14.26
C ARG A 112 4.54 1.24 13.33
N ASP A 113 4.79 -0.06 13.38
CA ASP A 113 3.94 -1.02 12.67
C ASP A 113 2.48 -0.88 13.11
N GLY A 114 1.56 -0.84 12.14
CA GLY A 114 0.12 -0.67 12.36
C GLY A 114 -0.36 0.80 12.45
N GLU A 115 0.55 1.76 12.51
CA GLU A 115 0.22 3.20 12.57
C GLU A 115 0.34 3.87 11.19
N GLY A 116 -0.64 4.71 10.84
CA GLY A 116 -0.68 5.39 9.54
C GLY A 116 -0.74 4.44 8.34
N VAL A 117 -0.60 4.98 7.13
CA VAL A 117 -0.69 4.17 5.90
C VAL A 117 0.56 3.29 5.75
N TRP A 118 1.75 3.89 5.79
CA TRP A 118 2.99 3.13 5.64
C TRP A 118 3.24 2.14 6.80
N GLY A 119 2.92 2.47 8.05
CA GLY A 119 3.13 1.53 9.17
C GLY A 119 2.20 0.33 9.09
N ARG A 120 0.96 0.51 8.60
CA ARG A 120 0.06 -0.61 8.29
C ARG A 120 0.54 -1.43 7.09
N TRP A 121 1.09 -0.77 6.06
CA TRP A 121 1.69 -1.46 4.92
C TRP A 121 2.88 -2.35 5.34
N ASN A 122 3.77 -1.79 6.18
CA ASN A 122 4.98 -2.46 6.65
C ASN A 122 4.72 -3.54 7.70
N ALA A 123 3.61 -3.47 8.41
CA ALA A 123 3.33 -4.33 9.56
C ALA A 123 3.36 -5.84 9.22
N ASN A 124 3.75 -6.61 10.23
CA ASN A 124 3.42 -8.03 10.27
C ASN A 124 1.89 -8.23 10.38
N GLY A 125 1.41 -9.35 9.91
CA GLY A 125 0.00 -9.70 9.87
C GLY A 125 -0.71 -9.16 8.63
N PRO A 126 -2.05 -9.07 8.67
CA PRO A 126 -2.85 -8.63 7.56
C PRO A 126 -2.83 -7.11 7.38
N GLY A 127 -1.77 -6.38 7.77
CA GLY A 127 -1.76 -4.91 7.81
C GLY A 127 -2.10 -4.26 6.46
N THR A 128 -1.41 -4.67 5.39
CA THR A 128 -1.69 -4.23 4.00
C THR A 128 -3.08 -4.67 3.55
N ALA A 129 -3.44 -5.91 3.85
CA ALA A 129 -4.73 -6.50 3.52
C ALA A 129 -5.92 -5.78 4.20
N ARG A 130 -5.75 -5.39 5.47
CA ARG A 130 -6.71 -4.64 6.27
C ARG A 130 -6.84 -3.22 5.75
N LEU A 131 -5.72 -2.58 5.39
CA LEU A 131 -5.72 -1.29 4.73
C LEU A 131 -6.53 -1.34 3.43
N PHE A 132 -6.32 -2.36 2.59
CA PHE A 132 -7.04 -2.52 1.31
C PHE A 132 -8.53 -2.74 1.53
N HIS A 133 -8.90 -3.58 2.50
CA HIS A 133 -10.29 -3.82 2.86
C HIS A 133 -10.97 -2.55 3.40
N GLU A 134 -10.34 -1.83 4.33
CA GLU A 134 -10.90 -0.60 4.92
C GLU A 134 -11.06 0.53 3.89
N LEU A 135 -10.16 0.60 2.90
CA LEU A 135 -10.18 1.62 1.86
C LEU A 135 -10.98 1.20 0.61
N GLY A 136 -11.53 -0.02 0.58
CA GLY A 136 -12.24 -0.53 -0.60
C GLY A 136 -11.37 -0.67 -1.86
N LEU A 137 -10.05 -0.83 -1.70
CA LEU A 137 -9.07 -0.89 -2.80
C LEU A 137 -9.04 -2.23 -3.56
N GLY A 138 -9.94 -3.15 -3.22
CA GLY A 138 -10.03 -4.47 -3.83
C GLY A 138 -10.37 -5.56 -2.81
N ARG A 139 -10.18 -6.81 -3.23
CA ARG A 139 -10.42 -7.98 -2.38
C ARG A 139 -9.18 -8.31 -1.57
N ASN A 140 -9.36 -8.64 -0.29
CA ASN A 140 -8.33 -9.25 0.52
C ASN A 140 -8.35 -10.77 0.31
N PHE A 141 -7.20 -11.38 0.01
CA PHE A 141 -7.07 -12.82 -0.20
C PHE A 141 -5.70 -13.31 0.32
N ASP A 142 -5.65 -14.59 0.70
CA ASP A 142 -4.49 -15.24 1.33
C ASP A 142 -3.91 -16.40 0.51
N SER A 143 -4.55 -16.76 -0.61
CA SER A 143 -4.02 -17.72 -1.60
C SER A 143 -3.63 -17.03 -2.90
N PHE A 144 -2.45 -17.36 -3.43
CA PHE A 144 -2.00 -16.91 -4.74
C PHE A 144 -2.87 -17.45 -5.89
N ASP A 145 -3.65 -18.51 -5.68
CA ASP A 145 -4.60 -19.04 -6.68
C ASP A 145 -5.68 -18.01 -7.06
N GLN A 146 -5.91 -17.02 -6.19
CA GLN A 146 -6.88 -15.95 -6.39
C GLN A 146 -6.25 -14.67 -6.93
N ALA A 147 -4.93 -14.62 -7.05
CA ALA A 147 -4.17 -13.44 -7.43
C ALA A 147 -4.19 -13.24 -8.96
N LYS A 148 -4.29 -11.99 -9.37
CA LYS A 148 -4.06 -11.54 -10.73
C LYS A 148 -2.71 -10.82 -10.82
N PRO A 149 -2.01 -10.89 -11.96
CA PRO A 149 -0.82 -10.07 -12.19
C PRO A 149 -1.11 -8.61 -11.84
N GLY A 150 -0.24 -7.95 -11.06
CA GLY A 150 -0.45 -6.59 -10.55
C GLY A 150 -1.05 -6.49 -9.15
N ASP A 151 -1.55 -7.59 -8.57
CA ASP A 151 -2.08 -7.57 -7.21
C ASP A 151 -0.97 -7.39 -6.16
N PHE A 152 -1.14 -6.43 -5.26
CA PHE A 152 -0.35 -6.36 -4.04
C PHE A 152 -0.83 -7.43 -3.06
N MET A 153 0.08 -8.26 -2.56
CA MET A 153 -0.26 -9.27 -1.57
C MET A 153 0.89 -9.55 -0.61
N LYS A 154 0.59 -10.30 0.44
CA LYS A 154 1.59 -10.82 1.37
C LYS A 154 1.56 -12.35 1.29
N ILE A 155 2.71 -12.94 1.01
CA ILE A 155 2.90 -14.40 1.05
C ILE A 155 3.39 -14.76 2.43
N PHE A 156 2.83 -15.81 3.04
CA PHE A 156 3.21 -16.29 4.36
C PHE A 156 3.78 -17.71 4.28
N TRP A 157 4.92 -17.95 4.92
CA TRP A 157 5.57 -19.28 5.01
C TRP A 157 5.19 -20.02 6.29
N SER A 158 4.48 -19.34 7.19
CA SER A 158 4.06 -19.84 8.50
C SER A 158 2.63 -19.41 8.78
N ARG A 159 1.94 -20.14 9.65
CA ARG A 159 0.61 -19.75 10.16
C ARG A 159 0.68 -18.75 11.34
N GLN A 160 1.88 -18.31 11.69
CA GLN A 160 2.11 -17.41 12.83
C GLN A 160 1.82 -15.98 12.41
N VAL A 161 1.18 -15.21 13.30
CA VAL A 161 0.85 -13.80 13.08
C VAL A 161 1.66 -12.94 14.05
N GLY A 162 2.11 -11.76 13.60
CA GLY A 162 2.81 -10.79 14.42
C GLY A 162 4.33 -11.01 14.45
N LYS A 163 4.97 -10.93 15.62
CA LYS A 163 6.45 -10.91 15.71
C LYS A 163 7.16 -12.16 15.18
N ASN A 164 6.47 -13.30 15.18
CA ASN A 164 7.01 -14.58 14.69
C ASN A 164 6.53 -14.89 13.27
N GLU A 165 5.84 -13.95 12.63
CA GLU A 165 5.42 -14.12 11.25
C GLU A 165 6.62 -14.17 10.33
N HIS A 166 6.63 -15.19 9.49
CA HIS A 166 7.51 -15.26 8.34
C HIS A 166 6.67 -15.07 7.08
N GLY A 167 6.93 -13.97 6.36
CA GLY A 167 6.25 -13.65 5.11
C GLY A 167 7.02 -12.62 4.28
N HIS A 168 6.44 -12.23 3.14
CA HIS A 168 7.00 -11.24 2.22
C HIS A 168 5.90 -10.43 1.54
N SER A 169 6.08 -9.11 1.46
CA SER A 169 5.21 -8.26 0.63
C SER A 169 5.64 -8.39 -0.83
N VAL A 170 4.71 -8.69 -1.72
CA VAL A 170 4.96 -8.90 -3.14
C VAL A 170 3.93 -8.18 -3.99
N ILE A 171 4.27 -8.02 -5.26
CA ILE A 171 3.28 -7.79 -6.31
C ILE A 171 3.28 -9.06 -7.15
N PHE A 172 2.12 -9.70 -7.29
CA PHE A 172 2.00 -10.94 -8.04
C PHE A 172 2.21 -10.66 -9.54
N LEU A 173 3.01 -11.47 -10.22
CA LEU A 173 3.28 -11.33 -11.66
C LEU A 173 2.70 -12.49 -12.49
N GLY A 174 2.36 -13.60 -11.85
CA GLY A 174 1.95 -14.83 -12.50
C GLY A 174 2.60 -16.06 -11.87
N LEU A 175 2.17 -17.23 -12.34
CA LEU A 175 2.80 -18.51 -11.99
C LEU A 175 3.78 -18.88 -13.10
N GLU A 176 4.97 -19.31 -12.71
CA GLU A 176 5.96 -19.89 -13.61
C GLU A 176 6.08 -21.39 -13.29
N ASN A 177 5.83 -22.25 -14.28
CA ASN A 177 6.12 -23.67 -14.13
C ASN A 177 7.60 -23.87 -14.38
N ARG A 178 8.38 -23.93 -13.30
CA ARG A 178 9.80 -24.28 -13.42
C ARG A 178 9.97 -25.78 -13.49
N ALA A 179 10.70 -26.23 -14.51
CA ALA A 179 10.96 -27.65 -14.76
C ALA A 179 11.78 -28.32 -13.64
N ASP A 180 12.44 -27.53 -12.78
CA ASP A 180 13.24 -28.00 -11.64
C ASP A 180 12.44 -28.10 -10.32
N GLY A 181 11.15 -27.76 -10.32
CA GLY A 181 10.28 -27.87 -9.15
C GLY A 181 10.57 -26.86 -8.03
N GLN A 182 11.28 -25.76 -8.33
CA GLN A 182 11.51 -24.64 -7.41
C GLN A 182 10.71 -23.39 -7.76
#